data_AF-A0A7S3HMG8-F1
#
_entry.id   AF-A0A7S3HMG8-F1
#
_cell.length_a   1.000
_cell.length_b   1.000
_cell.length_c   1.000
_cell.angle_alpha   90.00
_cell.angle_beta   90.00
_cell.angle_gamma   90.00
#
_symmetry.space_group_name_H-M   'P 1'
#
loop_
_entity.id
_entity.type
_entity.pdbx_description
1 polymer ?
#
loop_
_entity_poly.entity_id
_entity_poly.type
_entity_poly.pdbx_seq_one_letter_code
_entity_poly.pdbx_strand_id
1 'polypeptide(L)'
;QMRSIVTNYAMDTVSKTLEEQSNEGSKDTNGASQKDVNLRRWVRSLSREQLEKFVGIVEQWNSNRRMAPMAQMFISLLLAEVPAETLQKLEGMNATCANLLSYFERHQARVDALLQKTFVFDLVLQSSGMGLALMDEFDNAE
;
A
#
# COMPACT_ATOMS: atom_id res chain seq x y z
N GLN A 1 14.01 11.33 -36.92
CA GLN A 1 14.66 10.00 -36.97
C GLN A 1 15.11 9.49 -35.58
N MET A 2 15.61 10.33 -34.65
CA MET A 2 15.95 9.89 -33.29
C MET A 2 14.72 9.54 -32.42
N ARG A 3 13.60 10.26 -32.57
CA ARG A 3 12.36 10.00 -31.82
C ARG A 3 11.85 8.57 -32.03
N SER A 4 11.83 8.08 -33.27
CA SER A 4 11.46 6.70 -33.58
C SER A 4 12.44 5.68 -33.02
N ILE A 5 13.73 6.01 -32.95
CA ILE A 5 14.75 5.11 -32.38
C ILE A 5 14.55 4.98 -30.87
N VAL A 6 14.30 6.10 -30.16
CA VAL A 6 14.09 6.10 -28.71
C VAL A 6 12.76 5.43 -28.34
N THR A 7 11.68 5.69 -29.08
CA THR A 7 10.40 5.01 -28.82
C THR A 7 10.49 3.51 -29.09
N ASN A 8 11.17 3.10 -30.17
CA ASN A 8 11.34 1.69 -30.47
C ASN A 8 12.23 1.01 -29.43
N TYR A 9 13.30 1.67 -28.98
CA TYR A 9 14.17 1.14 -27.93
C TYR A 9 13.46 1.05 -26.57
N ALA A 10 12.65 2.06 -26.22
CA ALA A 10 11.87 2.05 -24.99
C ALA A 10 10.78 0.95 -25.02
N MET A 11 10.08 0.79 -26.14
CA MET A 11 9.06 -0.26 -26.29
C MET A 11 9.67 -1.67 -26.33
N ASP A 12 10.86 -1.83 -26.92
CA ASP A 12 11.63 -3.09 -26.89
C ASP A 12 12.11 -3.43 -25.47
N THR A 13 12.60 -2.43 -24.73
CA THR A 13 13.03 -2.63 -23.33
C THR A 13 11.86 -3.01 -22.43
N VAL A 14 10.73 -2.31 -22.56
CA VAL A 14 9.50 -2.63 -21.81
C VAL A 14 8.99 -4.03 -22.16
N SER A 15 9.00 -4.41 -23.45
CA SER A 15 8.58 -5.73 -23.88
C SER A 15 9.48 -6.84 -23.30
N LYS A 16 10.80 -6.65 -23.31
CA LYS A 16 11.74 -7.59 -22.67
C LYS A 16 11.50 -7.76 -21.18
N THR A 17 11.25 -6.66 -20.45
CA THR A 17 10.95 -6.74 -19.01
C THR A 17 9.60 -7.41 -18.72
N LEU A 18 8.60 -7.26 -19.60
CA LEU A 18 7.32 -7.97 -19.51
C LEU A 18 7.48 -9.45 -19.84
N GLU A 19 8.31 -9.80 -20.82
CA GLU A 19 8.65 -11.18 -21.15
C GLU A 19 9.42 -11.85 -20.00
N GLU A 20 10.40 -11.17 -19.40
CA GLU A 20 11.12 -11.63 -18.21
C GLU A 20 10.18 -11.86 -17.02
N GLN A 21 9.23 -10.95 -16.75
CA GLN A 21 8.21 -11.14 -15.72
C GLN A 21 7.24 -12.29 -16.03
N SER A 22 6.92 -12.50 -17.31
CA SER A 22 6.07 -13.63 -17.72
C SER A 22 6.80 -14.98 -17.61
N ASN A 23 8.12 -14.99 -17.79
CA ASN A 23 8.95 -16.19 -17.76
C ASN A 23 9.42 -16.55 -16.32
N GLU A 24 9.56 -15.57 -15.43
CA GLU A 24 9.71 -15.79 -13.97
C GLU A 24 8.42 -16.31 -13.33
N GLY A 25 7.26 -16.14 -13.99
CA GLY A 25 5.97 -16.64 -13.51
C GLY A 25 5.74 -18.15 -13.67
N SER A 26 6.65 -18.91 -14.32
CA SER A 26 6.33 -20.30 -14.73
C SER A 26 7.41 -21.37 -14.52
N LYS A 27 8.47 -21.13 -13.72
CA LYS A 27 9.39 -22.19 -13.29
C LYS A 27 9.82 -22.00 -11.84
N ASP A 28 9.06 -22.58 -10.92
CA ASP A 28 9.54 -23.68 -10.07
C ASP A 28 8.45 -24.14 -9.08
N THR A 29 8.14 -25.43 -9.17
CA THR A 29 7.26 -26.19 -8.30
C THR A 29 8.01 -26.75 -7.10
N ASN A 30 7.38 -26.66 -5.91
CA ASN A 30 7.62 -27.42 -4.67
C ASN A 30 8.81 -27.05 -3.76
N GLY A 31 8.53 -26.18 -2.78
CA GLY A 31 9.28 -26.04 -1.54
C GLY A 31 8.53 -25.18 -0.53
N ALA A 32 7.79 -25.82 0.37
CA ALA A 32 6.80 -25.25 1.31
C ALA A 32 5.47 -24.88 0.66
N SER A 33 4.45 -25.69 0.93
CA SER A 33 3.06 -25.23 0.92
C SER A 33 3.01 -23.99 1.80
N GLN A 34 3.01 -22.81 1.17
CA GLN A 34 2.63 -21.57 1.81
C GLN A 34 1.16 -21.77 2.15
N LYS A 35 0.90 -22.41 3.29
CA LYS A 35 -0.42 -22.50 3.88
C LYS A 35 -0.89 -21.05 3.88
N ASP A 36 -1.90 -20.73 3.07
CA ASP A 36 -2.59 -19.46 3.18
C ASP A 36 -3.06 -19.35 4.63
N VAL A 37 -2.28 -18.60 5.42
CA VAL A 37 -2.58 -18.39 6.82
C VAL A 37 -3.83 -17.55 6.79
N ASN A 38 -4.97 -18.20 7.03
CA ASN A 38 -6.25 -17.54 7.08
C ASN A 38 -6.27 -16.68 8.34
N LEU A 39 -5.77 -15.45 8.22
CA LEU A 39 -5.67 -14.46 9.30
C LEU A 39 -7.02 -14.25 9.99
N ARG A 40 -8.12 -14.29 9.23
CA ARG A 40 -9.50 -14.22 9.77
C ARG A 40 -9.81 -15.37 10.72
N ARG A 41 -9.50 -16.60 10.31
CA ARG A 41 -9.70 -17.79 11.14
C ARG A 41 -8.79 -17.76 12.37
N TRP A 42 -7.56 -17.29 12.20
CA TRP A 42 -6.63 -17.10 13.30
C TRP A 42 -7.19 -16.10 14.31
N VAL A 43 -7.60 -14.90 13.87
CA VAL A 43 -8.20 -13.85 14.72
C VAL A 43 -9.41 -14.36 15.51
N ARG A 44 -10.30 -15.13 14.87
CA ARG A 44 -11.45 -15.75 15.58
C ARG A 44 -11.06 -16.79 16.63
N SER A 45 -9.90 -17.42 16.48
CA SER A 45 -9.43 -18.47 17.39
C SER A 45 -8.64 -17.95 18.59
N LEU A 46 -8.34 -16.64 18.67
CA LEU A 46 -7.62 -16.08 19.81
C LEU A 46 -8.48 -16.14 21.09
N SER A 47 -7.84 -16.54 22.19
CA SER A 47 -8.43 -16.37 23.52
C SER A 47 -8.45 -14.90 23.92
N ARG A 48 -9.20 -14.57 24.98
CA ARG A 48 -9.30 -13.19 25.47
C ARG A 48 -7.95 -12.62 25.90
N GLU A 49 -7.14 -13.41 26.59
CA GLU A 49 -5.81 -13.00 27.08
C GLU A 49 -4.84 -12.77 25.92
N GLN A 50 -4.96 -13.55 24.85
CA GLN A 50 -4.17 -13.37 23.64
C GLN A 50 -4.62 -12.13 22.87
N LEU A 51 -5.92 -11.85 22.85
CA LEU A 51 -6.48 -10.67 22.21
C LEU A 51 -6.01 -9.37 22.89
N GLU A 52 -5.96 -9.33 24.23
CA GLU A 52 -5.43 -8.17 24.98
C GLU A 52 -3.96 -7.92 24.64
N LYS A 53 -3.14 -8.97 24.67
CA LYS A 53 -1.72 -8.87 24.27
C LYS A 53 -1.57 -8.41 22.82
N PHE A 54 -2.40 -8.95 21.93
CA PHE A 54 -2.35 -8.60 20.52
C PHE A 54 -2.72 -7.14 20.27
N VAL A 55 -3.77 -6.64 20.92
CA VAL A 55 -4.17 -5.22 20.85
C VAL A 55 -3.05 -4.30 21.34
N GLY A 56 -2.37 -4.65 22.43
CA GLY A 56 -1.20 -3.89 22.92
C GLY A 56 -0.03 -3.87 21.93
N ILE A 57 0.26 -5.00 21.28
CA ILE A 57 1.30 -5.08 20.22
C ILE A 57 0.89 -4.22 19.02
N VAL A 58 -0.37 -4.30 18.61
CA VAL A 58 -0.91 -3.54 17.48
C VAL A 58 -0.86 -2.04 17.74
N GLU A 59 -1.13 -1.60 18.97
CA GLU A 59 -0.95 -0.21 19.38
C GLU A 59 0.51 0.24 19.24
N GLN A 60 1.45 -0.58 19.72
CA GLN A 60 2.88 -0.30 19.57
C GLN A 60 3.31 -0.24 18.10
N TRP A 61 2.79 -1.13 17.25
CA TRP A 61 3.08 -1.15 15.82
C TRP A 61 2.45 0.04 15.08
N ASN A 62 1.28 0.51 15.52
CA ASN A 62 0.63 1.69 14.94
C ASN A 62 1.43 2.97 15.19
N SER A 63 2.13 3.06 16.32
CA SER A 63 3.01 4.20 16.62
C SER A 63 4.25 4.25 15.71
N ASN A 64 4.72 3.11 15.20
CA ASN A 64 5.88 3.02 14.32
C ASN A 64 5.47 3.16 12.85
N ARG A 65 5.89 4.25 12.20
CA ARG A 65 5.56 4.54 10.78
C ARG A 65 5.89 3.40 9.80
N ARG A 66 6.90 2.57 10.08
CA ARG A 66 7.26 1.44 9.20
C ARG A 66 6.28 0.28 9.34
N MET A 67 5.71 0.09 10.54
CA MET A 67 4.79 -1.02 10.85
C MET A 67 3.32 -0.59 10.82
N ALA A 68 3.05 0.71 10.72
CA ALA A 68 1.70 1.28 10.71
C ALA A 68 0.76 0.65 9.64
N PRO A 69 1.18 0.39 8.38
CA PRO A 69 0.30 -0.25 7.40
C PRO A 69 -0.11 -1.67 7.82
N MET A 70 0.82 -2.42 8.42
CA MET A 70 0.55 -3.76 8.92
C MET A 70 -0.37 -3.72 10.15
N ALA A 71 -0.15 -2.77 11.07
CA ALA A 71 -1.04 -2.54 12.20
C ALA A 71 -2.46 -2.16 11.74
N GLN A 72 -2.61 -1.25 10.77
CA GLN A 72 -3.89 -0.85 10.18
C GLN A 72 -4.65 -2.04 9.58
N MET A 73 -3.94 -2.91 8.85
CA MET A 73 -4.51 -4.16 8.33
C MET A 73 -5.01 -5.05 9.47
N PHE A 74 -4.23 -5.25 10.53
CA PHE A 74 -4.65 -6.06 11.67
C PHE A 74 -5.82 -5.46 12.43
N ILE A 75 -5.88 -4.14 12.59
CA ILE A 75 -7.00 -3.45 13.23
C ILE A 75 -8.27 -3.63 12.42
N SER A 76 -8.23 -3.45 11.09
CA SER A 76 -9.41 -3.67 10.25
C SER A 76 -9.91 -5.10 10.32
N LEU A 77 -8.99 -6.07 10.37
CA LEU A 77 -9.30 -7.50 10.52
C LEU A 77 -9.91 -7.80 11.89
N LEU A 78 -9.39 -7.19 12.94
CA LEU A 78 -9.89 -7.33 14.30
C LEU A 78 -11.30 -6.75 14.44
N LEU A 79 -11.55 -5.55 13.90
CA LEU A 79 -12.88 -4.92 13.91
C LEU A 79 -13.90 -5.67 13.04
N ALA A 80 -13.46 -6.36 11.99
CA ALA A 80 -14.34 -7.14 11.12
C ALA A 80 -14.74 -8.49 11.72
N GLU A 81 -13.85 -9.12 12.49
CA GLU A 81 -14.04 -10.50 12.96
C GLU A 81 -14.43 -10.60 14.44
N VAL A 82 -14.09 -9.62 15.27
CA VAL A 82 -14.36 -9.64 16.72
C VAL A 82 -15.56 -8.74 17.03
N PRO A 83 -16.62 -9.26 17.70
CA PRO A 83 -17.76 -8.45 18.12
C PRO A 83 -17.34 -7.30 19.05
N ALA A 84 -17.95 -6.12 18.88
CA ALA A 84 -17.69 -4.93 19.68
C ALA A 84 -17.90 -5.16 21.19
N GLU A 85 -18.87 -6.01 21.56
CA GLU A 85 -19.13 -6.39 22.95
C GLU A 85 -17.95 -7.10 23.62
N THR A 86 -17.19 -7.88 22.85
CA THR A 86 -16.00 -8.59 23.35
C THR A 86 -14.84 -7.63 23.51
N LEU A 87 -14.70 -6.67 22.59
CA LEU A 87 -13.69 -5.62 22.63
C LEU A 87 -13.88 -4.68 23.82
N GLN A 88 -15.12 -4.26 24.11
CA GLN A 88 -15.43 -3.39 25.25
C GLN A 88 -15.12 -4.03 26.61
N LYS A 89 -15.13 -5.36 26.70
CA LYS A 89 -14.80 -6.09 27.93
C LYS A 89 -13.30 -6.10 28.21
N LEU A 90 -12.44 -5.74 27.27
CA LEU A 90 -10.99 -5.71 27.47
C LEU A 90 -10.61 -4.49 28.32
N GLU A 91 -9.76 -4.72 29.31
CA GLU A 91 -9.31 -3.67 30.22
C GLU A 91 -8.52 -2.60 29.45
N GLY A 92 -8.81 -1.33 29.69
CA GLY A 92 -8.10 -0.23 29.03
C GLY A 92 -8.43 -0.03 27.54
N MET A 93 -9.37 -0.80 26.95
CA MET A 93 -9.69 -0.69 25.53
C MET A 93 -10.08 0.72 25.09
N ASN A 94 -10.81 1.48 25.92
CA ASN A 94 -11.18 2.86 25.59
C ASN A 94 -9.96 3.77 25.42
N ALA A 95 -8.93 3.60 26.25
CA ALA A 95 -7.70 4.36 26.13
C ALA A 95 -6.91 3.95 24.88
N THR A 96 -6.80 2.64 24.62
CA THR A 96 -6.16 2.13 23.40
C THR A 96 -6.91 2.58 22.14
N CYS A 97 -8.24 2.56 22.11
CA CYS A 97 -9.03 3.08 21.00
C CYS A 97 -8.78 4.57 20.74
N ALA A 98 -8.70 5.39 21.80
CA ALA A 98 -8.38 6.81 21.67
C ALA A 98 -6.97 7.02 21.08
N ASN A 99 -5.99 6.24 21.53
CA ASN A 99 -4.64 6.28 20.98
C ASN A 99 -4.60 5.84 19.51
N LEU A 100 -5.26 4.73 19.18
CA LEU A 100 -5.35 4.23 17.81
C LEU A 100 -5.99 5.28 16.88
N LEU A 101 -7.07 5.93 17.32
CA LEU A 101 -7.75 6.98 16.55
C LEU A 101 -6.82 8.18 16.28
N SER A 102 -6.11 8.67 17.29
CA SER A 102 -5.14 9.77 17.14
C SER A 102 -4.04 9.45 16.13
N TYR A 103 -3.51 8.22 16.15
CA TYR A 103 -2.52 7.80 15.16
C TYR A 103 -3.12 7.58 13.77
N PHE A 104 -4.36 7.09 13.66
CA PHE A 104 -5.05 6.99 12.38
C PHE A 104 -5.28 8.35 11.72
N GLU A 105 -5.70 9.36 12.47
CA GLU A 105 -5.84 10.73 11.95
C GLU A 105 -4.51 11.26 11.40
N ARG A 106 -3.40 11.03 12.12
CA ARG A 106 -2.06 11.43 11.68
C ARG A 106 -1.61 10.69 10.42
N HIS A 107 -1.87 9.39 10.35
CA HIS A 107 -1.52 8.58 9.18
C HIS A 107 -2.38 8.96 7.98
N GLN A 108 -3.67 9.23 8.18
CA GLN A 108 -4.57 9.70 7.14
C GLN A 108 -4.10 11.06 6.58
N ALA A 109 -3.83 12.02 7.46
CA ALA A 109 -3.30 13.33 7.05
C ALA A 109 -1.98 13.22 6.28
N ARG A 110 -1.12 12.25 6.64
CA ARG A 110 0.12 11.96 5.90
C ARG A 110 -0.16 11.38 4.51
N VAL A 111 -1.12 10.46 4.38
CA VAL A 111 -1.52 9.87 3.10
C VAL A 111 -2.14 10.94 2.21
N ASP A 112 -3.01 11.79 2.74
CA ASP A 112 -3.63 12.89 2.01
C ASP A 112 -2.57 13.89 1.51
N ALA A 113 -1.58 14.22 2.35
CA ALA A 113 -0.47 15.07 1.95
C ALA A 113 0.42 14.43 0.88
N LEU A 114 0.57 13.10 0.88
CA LEU A 114 1.30 12.38 -0.18
C LEU A 114 0.50 12.38 -1.49
N LEU A 115 -0.82 12.18 -1.42
CA LEU A 115 -1.72 12.28 -2.56
C LEU A 115 -1.69 13.69 -3.17
N GLN A 116 -1.73 14.74 -2.34
CA GLN A 116 -1.63 16.11 -2.85
C GLN A 116 -0.31 16.36 -3.60
N LYS A 117 0.79 15.74 -3.16
CA LYS A 117 2.08 15.83 -3.85
C LYS A 117 2.11 15.10 -5.19
N THR A 118 1.30 14.05 -5.39
CA THR A 118 1.22 13.39 -6.70
C THR A 118 0.56 14.29 -7.75
N PHE A 119 -0.28 15.25 -7.35
CA PHE A 119 -0.84 16.25 -8.28
C PHE A 119 0.20 17.18 -8.89
N VAL A 120 1.39 17.33 -8.28
CA VAL A 120 2.50 18.04 -8.92
C VAL A 120 2.97 17.28 -10.16
N PHE A 121 3.00 15.94 -10.11
CA PHE A 121 3.31 15.15 -11.30
C PHE A 121 2.23 15.30 -12.38
N ASP A 122 0.96 15.31 -11.99
CA ASP A 122 -0.14 15.55 -12.94
C ASP A 122 -0.02 16.93 -13.60
N LEU A 123 0.26 17.98 -12.82
CA LEU A 123 0.49 19.32 -13.33
C LEU A 123 1.69 19.37 -14.29
N VAL A 124 2.81 18.74 -13.93
CA VAL A 124 3.98 18.66 -14.80
C VAL A 124 3.64 17.93 -16.08
N LEU A 125 2.98 16.77 -16.03
CA LEU A 125 2.57 16.01 -17.22
C LEU A 125 1.61 16.80 -18.12
N GLN A 126 0.66 17.54 -17.55
CA GLN A 126 -0.24 18.41 -18.33
C GLN A 126 0.52 19.58 -18.97
N SER A 127 1.43 20.22 -18.24
CA SER A 127 2.26 21.32 -18.74
C SER A 127 3.29 20.87 -19.77
N SER A 128 3.88 19.69 -19.59
CA SER A 128 4.77 19.03 -20.53
C SER A 128 4.02 18.48 -21.74
N GLY A 129 2.74 18.11 -21.63
CA GLY A 129 1.89 17.82 -22.80
C GLY A 129 1.64 19.06 -23.66
N MET A 130 1.41 20.22 -23.04
CA MET A 130 1.38 21.52 -23.73
C MET A 130 2.75 21.94 -24.27
N GLY A 131 3.84 21.65 -23.56
CA GLY A 131 5.22 21.95 -23.97
C GLY A 131 5.79 21.02 -25.05
N LEU A 132 5.40 19.73 -25.05
CA LEU A 132 5.75 18.79 -26.11
C LEU A 132 4.98 19.08 -27.40
N ALA A 133 3.73 19.53 -27.30
CA ALA A 133 2.96 19.95 -28.48
C ALA A 133 3.57 21.20 -29.15
N LEU A 134 4.10 22.14 -28.35
CA LEU A 134 4.80 23.33 -28.86
C LEU A 134 6.20 23.03 -29.41
N MET A 135 6.89 22.00 -28.91
CA MET A 135 8.20 21.61 -29.46
C MET A 135 8.10 20.92 -30.83
N ASP A 136 6.98 20.28 -31.20
CA ASP A 136 6.78 19.73 -32.56
C ASP A 136 6.47 20.83 -33.60
N GLU A 137 6.05 22.04 -33.20
CA GLU A 137 5.77 23.17 -34.13
C GLU A 137 7.02 23.98 -34.51
N PHE A 138 8.05 24.05 -33.64
CA PHE A 138 9.29 24.78 -33.94
C PHE A 138 10.29 23.99 -34.80
N ASP A 139 10.18 22.66 -34.86
CA ASP A 139 11.03 21.81 -35.72
C ASP A 139 10.51 21.69 -37.17
N ASN A 140 9.33 22.21 -37.49
CA ASN A 140 8.72 22.18 -38.84
C ASN A 140 8.71 23.54 -39.56
N ALA A 141 9.43 24.53 -39.03
CA ALA A 141 9.49 25.90 -39.57
C ALA A 141 10.88 26.28 -40.13
N GLU A 142 11.71 25.30 -40.53
CA GLU A 142 12.95 25.51 -41.30
C GLU A 142 12.94 24.71 -42.60
#